data_AF-A0AAQ3W742-F1
#
_entry.id   AF-A0AAQ3W742-F1
#
_cell.length_a   1.000
_cell.length_b   1.000
_cell.length_c   1.000
_cell.angle_alpha   90.00
_cell.angle_beta   90.00
_cell.angle_gamma   90.00
#
_symmetry.space_group_name_H-M   'P 1'
#
loop_
_entity.id
_entity.type
_entity.pdbx_description
1 polymer ?
#
loop_
_entity_poly.entity_id
_entity_poly.type
_entity_poly.pdbx_seq_one_letter_code
_entity_poly.pdbx_strand_id
1 'polypeptide(L)'
;MDFPTIKDQLTESDPQSFLTAVLENEQDEESAIIFSQTLEEQFEQNVQYLASDETISSDDISNWKQKEFLVVAQTIDGDYIAGTTEQSFVIPVSLYKEDIETYDLFLSDFFIAYTSGTLNSSILPKNESL
;
A
#
# COMPACT_ATOMS: atom_id res chain seq x y z
N MET A 1 4.40 -7.01 -13.44
CA MET A 1 4.78 -7.74 -12.20
C MET A 1 3.85 -8.92 -11.98
N ASP A 2 4.37 -10.07 -11.52
CA ASP A 2 3.59 -11.31 -11.28
C ASP A 2 3.41 -11.54 -9.77
N PHE A 3 2.32 -10.99 -9.21
CA PHE A 3 2.01 -11.10 -7.78
C PHE A 3 1.69 -12.52 -7.30
N PRO A 4 1.05 -13.40 -8.09
CA PRO A 4 0.97 -14.83 -7.76
C PRO A 4 2.34 -15.46 -7.50
N THR A 5 3.33 -15.20 -8.36
CA THR A 5 4.71 -15.70 -8.16
C THR A 5 5.35 -15.09 -6.91
N ILE A 6 5.16 -13.79 -6.67
CA ILE A 6 5.66 -13.14 -5.44
C ILE A 6 5.04 -13.79 -4.20
N LYS A 7 3.73 -14.07 -4.20
CA LYS A 7 3.04 -14.73 -3.09
C LYS A 7 3.66 -16.09 -2.77
N ASP A 8 4.02 -16.88 -3.78
CA ASP A 8 4.65 -18.18 -3.61
C ASP A 8 6.09 -18.10 -3.07
N GLN A 9 6.78 -16.96 -3.23
CA GLN A 9 8.12 -16.70 -2.69
C GLN A 9 8.12 -16.30 -1.21
N LEU A 10 6.99 -15.84 -0.68
CA LEU A 10 6.91 -15.35 0.69
C LEU A 10 7.02 -16.50 1.70
N THR A 11 8.04 -16.41 2.56
CA THR A 11 8.19 -17.32 3.71
C THR A 11 7.45 -16.82 4.95
N GLU A 12 7.19 -15.51 5.00
CA GLU A 12 6.53 -14.81 6.10
C GLU A 12 5.40 -13.95 5.54
N SER A 13 4.31 -13.81 6.30
CA SER A 13 3.12 -13.04 5.91
C SER A 13 3.12 -11.67 6.56
N ASP A 14 4.21 -10.93 6.36
CA ASP A 14 4.39 -9.57 6.84
C ASP A 14 4.69 -8.58 5.70
N PRO A 15 4.33 -7.29 5.87
CA PRO A 15 4.54 -6.30 4.83
C PRO A 15 6.00 -6.07 4.41
N GLN A 16 6.97 -6.25 5.30
CA GLN A 16 8.38 -6.03 5.00
C GLN A 16 8.91 -7.15 4.08
N SER A 17 8.58 -8.40 4.36
CA SER A 17 8.90 -9.54 3.49
C SER A 17 8.25 -9.40 2.12
N PHE A 18 6.99 -8.94 2.06
CA PHE A 18 6.33 -8.63 0.80
C PHE A 18 7.09 -7.57 -0.01
N LEU A 19 7.41 -6.43 0.61
CA LEU A 19 8.12 -5.34 -0.07
C LEU A 19 9.51 -5.78 -0.57
N THR A 20 10.25 -6.53 0.24
CA THR A 20 11.55 -7.09 -0.18
C THR A 20 11.38 -7.99 -1.41
N ALA A 21 10.43 -8.93 -1.39
CA ALA A 21 10.19 -9.82 -2.53
C ALA A 21 9.80 -9.04 -3.79
N VAL A 22 8.94 -8.02 -3.67
CA VAL A 22 8.58 -7.15 -4.80
C VAL A 22 9.78 -6.45 -5.41
N LEU A 23 10.69 -5.93 -4.58
CA LEU A 23 11.88 -5.18 -5.02
C LEU A 23 12.97 -6.07 -5.61
N GLU A 24 12.98 -7.36 -5.28
CA GLU A 24 13.88 -8.36 -5.89
C GLU A 24 13.40 -8.85 -7.26
N ASN A 25 12.14 -8.61 -7.61
CA ASN A 25 11.56 -8.95 -8.91
C ASN A 25 11.58 -7.76 -9.88
N GLU A 26 11.49 -8.05 -11.18
CA GLU A 26 11.48 -7.01 -12.22
C GLU A 26 10.25 -6.10 -12.10
N GLN A 27 10.50 -4.79 -12.04
CA GLN A 27 9.48 -3.76 -11.99
C GLN A 27 9.22 -3.20 -13.38
N ASP A 28 7.95 -2.98 -13.69
CA ASP A 28 7.55 -2.33 -14.93
C ASP A 28 7.70 -0.81 -14.78
N GLU A 29 8.54 -0.19 -15.61
CA GLU A 29 8.78 1.26 -15.58
C GLU A 29 7.52 2.07 -15.94
N GLU A 30 6.55 1.46 -16.62
CA GLU A 30 5.26 2.08 -16.95
C GLU A 30 4.16 1.79 -15.90
N SER A 31 4.52 1.12 -14.79
CA SER A 31 3.59 0.81 -13.71
C SER A 31 3.02 2.09 -13.08
N ALA A 32 1.69 2.14 -12.94
CA ALA A 32 1.01 3.20 -12.19
C ALA A 32 1.29 3.16 -10.67
N ILE A 33 1.93 2.08 -10.20
CA ILE A 33 2.27 1.86 -8.79
C ILE A 33 3.79 1.70 -8.66
N ILE A 34 4.37 2.51 -7.77
CA ILE A 34 5.80 2.60 -7.52
C ILE A 34 6.09 2.05 -6.12
N PHE A 35 6.85 0.96 -6.03
CA PHE A 35 7.23 0.36 -4.76
C PHE A 35 8.55 0.93 -4.25
N SER A 36 8.66 1.22 -2.95
CA SER A 36 9.91 1.72 -2.36
C SER A 36 9.93 1.57 -0.85
N GLN A 37 11.12 1.33 -0.30
CA GLN A 37 11.37 1.24 1.15
C GLN A 37 11.39 2.61 1.84
N THR A 38 11.54 3.70 1.08
CA THR A 38 11.68 5.06 1.65
C THR A 38 10.35 5.79 1.81
N LEU A 39 9.24 5.19 1.38
CA LEU A 39 7.92 5.83 1.38
C LEU A 39 7.37 6.01 2.79
N GLU A 40 7.69 5.12 3.73
CA GLU A 40 7.20 5.24 5.10
C GLU A 40 7.68 6.54 5.77
N GLU A 41 8.95 6.89 5.62
CA GLU A 41 9.48 8.15 6.19
C GLU A 41 8.80 9.38 5.58
N GLN A 42 8.55 9.36 4.26
CA GLN A 42 7.84 10.43 3.57
C GLN A 42 6.38 10.53 4.05
N PHE A 43 5.72 9.39 4.22
CA PHE A 43 4.34 9.31 4.71
C PHE A 43 4.23 9.90 6.12
N GLU A 44 5.12 9.54 7.04
CA GLU A 44 5.13 10.07 8.41
C GLU A 44 5.35 11.59 8.44
N GLN A 45 6.23 12.11 7.59
CA GLN A 45 6.44 13.56 7.45
C GLN A 45 5.17 14.26 6.96
N ASN A 46 4.49 13.69 5.96
CA ASN A 46 3.25 14.25 5.43
C ASN A 46 2.11 14.21 6.46
N VAL A 47 2.02 13.15 7.25
CA VAL A 47 1.07 13.04 8.37
C VAL A 47 1.30 14.16 9.39
N GLN A 48 2.55 14.46 9.73
CA GLN A 48 2.85 15.58 10.64
C GLN A 48 2.51 16.94 10.02
N TYR A 49 2.76 17.11 8.72
CA TYR A 49 2.55 18.38 8.02
C TYR A 49 1.06 18.70 7.80
N LEU A 50 0.26 17.69 7.48
CA LEU A 50 -1.17 17.82 7.18
C LEU A 50 -2.07 17.51 8.40
N ALA A 51 -1.49 17.52 9.60
CA ALA A 51 -2.18 17.15 10.82
C ALA A 51 -3.43 18.02 11.07
N SER A 52 -4.56 17.35 11.24
CA SER A 52 -5.86 17.91 11.61
C SER A 52 -6.68 16.82 12.31
N ASP A 53 -7.83 17.18 12.87
CA ASP A 53 -8.73 16.21 13.51
C ASP A 53 -9.31 15.20 12.50
N GLU A 54 -9.38 15.57 11.22
CA GLU A 54 -9.98 14.78 10.13
C GLU A 54 -8.95 13.94 9.37
N THR A 55 -7.66 14.22 9.54
CA THR A 55 -6.55 13.52 8.86
C THR A 55 -5.85 12.53 9.78
N ILE A 56 -5.16 11.54 9.19
CA ILE A 56 -4.36 10.54 9.93
C ILE A 56 -3.45 11.25 10.94
N SER A 57 -3.42 10.73 12.17
CA SER A 57 -2.58 11.22 13.25
C SER A 57 -1.40 10.29 13.53
N SER A 58 -0.40 10.77 14.25
CA SER A 58 0.71 9.92 14.73
C SER A 58 0.24 8.78 15.65
N ASP A 59 -0.87 8.97 16.36
CA ASP A 59 -1.47 7.92 17.20
C ASP A 59 -2.08 6.81 16.33
N ASP A 60 -2.72 7.17 15.21
CA ASP A 60 -3.24 6.19 14.24
C ASP A 60 -2.09 5.33 13.68
N ILE A 61 -1.00 5.97 13.25
CA ILE A 61 0.21 5.27 12.78
C ILE A 61 0.75 4.34 13.88
N SER A 62 0.88 4.84 15.11
CA SER A 62 1.41 4.06 16.23
C SER A 62 0.55 2.83 16.52
N ASN A 63 -0.76 2.93 16.37
CA ASN A 63 -1.69 1.80 16.50
C ASN A 63 -1.55 0.82 15.34
N TRP A 64 -1.39 1.30 14.11
CA TRP A 64 -1.18 0.43 12.95
C TRP A 64 0.18 -0.27 13.00
N LYS A 65 1.25 0.38 13.48
CA LYS A 65 2.57 -0.24 13.63
C LYS A 65 2.59 -1.40 14.64
N GLN A 66 1.64 -1.45 15.58
CA GLN A 66 1.45 -2.65 16.43
C GLN A 66 0.99 -3.88 15.65
N LYS A 67 0.49 -3.70 14.42
CA LYS A 67 0.12 -4.74 13.46
C LYS A 67 1.11 -4.81 12.28
N GLU A 68 2.35 -4.37 12.49
CA GLU A 68 3.41 -4.37 11.47
C GLU A 68 3.06 -3.54 10.23
N PHE A 69 2.32 -2.45 10.42
CA PHE A 69 2.01 -1.52 9.34
C PHE A 69 3.27 -1.03 8.63
N LEU A 70 3.23 -1.06 7.30
CA LEU A 70 4.27 -0.54 6.43
C LEU A 70 3.64 0.08 5.18
N VAL A 71 4.13 1.24 4.78
CA VAL A 71 3.84 1.82 3.46
C VAL A 71 4.76 1.18 2.43
N VAL A 72 4.19 0.46 1.46
CA VAL A 72 4.95 -0.36 0.51
C VAL A 72 5.03 0.24 -0.89
N ALA A 73 4.05 1.06 -1.25
CA ALA A 73 4.00 1.66 -2.57
C ALA A 73 3.25 3.01 -2.59
N GLN A 74 3.40 3.72 -3.71
CA GLN A 74 2.70 4.96 -4.00
C GLN A 74 2.19 4.95 -5.45
N THR A 75 1.02 5.53 -5.70
CA THR A 75 0.53 5.81 -7.06
C THR A 75 1.26 7.01 -7.66
N ILE A 76 1.19 7.20 -8.97
CA ILE A 76 1.72 8.40 -9.65
C ILE A 76 1.07 9.69 -9.12
N ASP A 77 -0.21 9.62 -8.73
CA ASP A 77 -0.97 10.75 -8.18
C ASP A 77 -0.62 11.05 -6.71
N GLY A 78 0.18 10.20 -6.07
CA GLY A 78 0.73 10.42 -4.74
C GLY A 78 0.02 9.68 -3.61
N ASP A 79 -0.98 8.85 -3.92
CA ASP A 79 -1.71 8.06 -2.93
C ASP A 79 -0.85 6.90 -2.46
N TYR A 80 -0.93 6.60 -1.17
CA TYR A 80 -0.11 5.57 -0.53
C TYR A 80 -0.85 4.24 -0.52
N ILE A 81 -0.08 3.17 -0.69
CA ILE A 81 -0.52 1.80 -0.46
C ILE A 81 0.29 1.25 0.70
N ALA A 82 -0.43 0.83 1.73
CA ALA A 82 0.16 0.28 2.94
C ALA A 82 -0.49 -1.04 3.29
N GLY A 83 0.15 -1.81 4.16
CA GLY A 83 -0.41 -3.07 4.64
C GLY A 83 0.04 -3.38 6.05
N THR A 84 -0.69 -4.28 6.67
CA THR A 84 -0.38 -5.01 7.90
C THR A 84 -0.32 -6.50 7.56
N THR A 85 -0.12 -7.37 8.55
CA THR A 85 -0.17 -8.83 8.36
C THR A 85 -1.53 -9.34 7.88
N GLU A 86 -2.63 -8.59 8.11
CA GLU A 86 -4.00 -9.05 7.84
C GLU A 86 -4.77 -8.17 6.84
N GLN A 87 -4.41 -6.89 6.71
CA GLN A 87 -5.19 -5.89 5.97
C GLN A 87 -4.30 -5.01 5.09
N SER A 88 -4.87 -4.51 4.00
CA SER A 88 -4.25 -3.55 3.09
C SER A 88 -5.04 -2.24 3.06
N PHE A 89 -4.34 -1.15 2.81
CA PHE A 89 -4.88 0.21 2.84
C PHE A 89 -4.52 0.93 1.55
N VAL A 90 -5.49 1.64 0.98
CA VAL A 90 -5.25 2.69 0.00
C VAL A 90 -5.56 4.01 0.68
N ILE A 91 -4.51 4.80 0.89
CA ILE A 91 -4.56 6.02 1.68
C ILE A 91 -4.37 7.20 0.72
N PRO A 92 -5.35 8.10 0.58
CA PRO A 92 -5.23 9.22 -0.33
C PRO A 92 -4.12 10.17 0.14
N VAL A 93 -3.49 10.87 -0.81
CA VAL A 93 -2.42 11.85 -0.51
C VAL A 93 -2.88 12.97 0.44
N SER A 94 -4.19 13.23 0.51
CA SER A 94 -4.82 14.19 1.42
C SER A 94 -4.83 13.74 2.89
N LEU A 95 -4.64 12.44 3.14
CA LEU A 95 -4.64 11.79 4.44
C LEU A 95 -5.98 11.88 5.22
N TYR A 96 -7.10 12.22 4.58
CA TYR A 96 -8.41 12.20 5.23
C TYR A 96 -8.81 10.78 5.60
N LYS A 97 -9.18 10.57 6.87
CA LYS A 97 -9.49 9.22 7.39
C LYS A 97 -10.71 8.59 6.73
N GLU A 98 -11.72 9.41 6.40
CA GLU A 98 -12.98 8.96 5.79
C GLU A 98 -12.81 8.42 4.38
N ASP A 99 -11.76 8.86 3.68
CA ASP A 99 -11.46 8.47 2.32
C ASP A 99 -10.55 7.24 2.23
N ILE A 100 -9.99 6.75 3.36
CA ILE A 100 -9.11 5.58 3.34
C ILE A 100 -9.91 4.33 2.99
N GLU A 101 -9.48 3.62 1.96
CA GLU A 101 -10.03 2.31 1.63
C GLU A 101 -9.25 1.23 2.36
N THR A 102 -9.97 0.38 3.10
CA THR A 102 -9.39 -0.75 3.83
C THR A 102 -9.91 -2.07 3.27
N TYR A 103 -9.01 -3.03 3.09
CA TYR A 103 -9.30 -4.34 2.55
C TYR A 103 -8.80 -5.42 3.50
N ASP A 104 -9.65 -6.40 3.82
CA ASP A 104 -9.30 -7.59 4.61
C ASP A 104 -8.51 -8.59 3.76
N LEU A 105 -7.41 -8.11 3.17
CA LEU A 105 -6.49 -8.85 2.32
C LEU A 105 -5.06 -8.49 2.73
N PHE A 106 -4.20 -9.51 2.84
CA PHE A 106 -2.76 -9.28 2.88
C PHE A 106 -2.27 -8.72 1.53
N LEU A 107 -1.15 -8.00 1.54
CA LEU A 107 -0.66 -7.24 0.39
C LEU A 107 -0.54 -8.06 -0.90
N SER A 108 -0.04 -9.30 -0.83
CA SER A 108 0.07 -10.14 -2.02
C SER A 108 -1.29 -10.45 -2.65
N ASP A 109 -2.30 -10.78 -1.84
CA ASP A 109 -3.67 -11.02 -2.31
C ASP A 109 -4.37 -9.74 -2.78
N PHE A 110 -4.10 -8.62 -2.11
CA PHE A 110 -4.58 -7.31 -2.53
C PHE A 110 -4.08 -6.95 -3.93
N PHE A 111 -2.78 -7.10 -4.20
CA PHE A 111 -2.21 -6.79 -5.51
C PHE A 111 -2.62 -7.81 -6.60
N ILE A 112 -2.87 -9.07 -6.25
CA ILE A 112 -3.51 -10.05 -7.15
C ILE A 112 -4.92 -9.59 -7.52
N ALA A 113 -5.72 -9.17 -6.54
CA ALA A 113 -7.07 -8.67 -6.77
C ALA A 113 -7.08 -7.40 -7.63
N TYR A 114 -6.14 -6.49 -7.38
CA TYR A 114 -5.96 -5.26 -8.16
C TYR A 114 -5.60 -5.55 -9.61
N THR A 115 -4.55 -6.34 -9.85
CA THR A 115 -4.09 -6.65 -11.21
C THR A 115 -5.06 -7.50 -12.01
N SER A 116 -5.88 -8.32 -11.35
CA SER A 116 -6.97 -9.09 -11.98
C SER A 116 -8.25 -8.29 -12.22
N GLY A 117 -8.32 -7.03 -11.78
CA GLY A 117 -9.51 -6.18 -11.91
C GLY A 117 -10.68 -6.60 -11.02
N THR A 118 -10.43 -7.39 -9.98
CA THR A 118 -11.47 -7.85 -9.03
C THR A 118 -11.55 -6.99 -7.78
N LEU A 119 -10.53 -6.16 -7.53
CA LEU A 119 -10.54 -5.15 -6.47
C LEU A 119 -11.39 -3.95 -6.88
N ASN A 120 -12.35 -3.57 -6.04
CA ASN A 120 -13.14 -2.36 -6.23
C ASN A 120 -12.53 -1.21 -5.43
N SER A 121 -11.75 -0.36 -6.10
CA SER A 121 -11.18 0.86 -5.53
C SER A 121 -11.67 2.09 -6.27
N SER A 122 -11.95 3.16 -5.55
CA SER A 122 -12.30 4.48 -6.06
C SER A 122 -11.08 5.40 -6.16
N ILE A 123 -9.97 5.06 -5.48
CA ILE A 123 -8.71 5.82 -5.47
C ILE A 123 -7.72 5.26 -6.48
N LEU A 124 -7.52 3.94 -6.50
CA LEU A 124 -6.49 3.36 -7.35
C LEU A 124 -6.80 3.58 -8.84
N PRO A 125 -5.75 3.82 -9.65
CA PRO A 125 -5.92 3.93 -11.09
C PRO A 125 -6.51 2.63 -11.63
N LYS A 126 -7.49 2.75 -12.52
CA LYS A 126 -8.06 1.57 -13.16
C LYS A 126 -6.99 0.93 -14.01
N ASN A 127 -6.73 -0.35 -13.76
CA ASN A 127 -5.92 -1.17 -14.63
C ASN A 127 -6.74 -1.48 -15.90
N GLU A 128 -6.99 -0.46 -16.74
CA GLU A 128 -7.64 -0.63 -18.03
C GLU A 128 -6.67 -1.42 -18.92
N SER A 129 -6.87 -2.73 -18.97
CA SER A 129 -6.22 -3.58 -19.96
C SER A 129 -6.66 -3.08 -21.34
N LEU A 130 -5.74 -2.50 -22.10
CA LEU A 130 -5.91 -2.23 -23.54
C LEU A 130 -5.99 -3.53 -24.33
#